data_AF-A0A1F8UJT3-F1
#
_entry.id   AF-A0A1F8UJT3-F1
#
_cell.length_a   1.000
_cell.length_b   1.000
_cell.length_c   1.000
_cell.angle_alpha   90.00
_cell.angle_beta   90.00
_cell.angle_gamma   90.00
#
_symmetry.space_group_name_H-M   'P 1'
#
loop_
_entity.id
_entity.type
_entity.pdbx_description
1 polymer ?
#
loop_
_entity_poly.entity_id
_entity_poly.type
_entity_poly.pdbx_seq_one_letter_code
_entity_poly.pdbx_strand_id
1 'polypeptide(L)'
;MRMFGVPFDINEEDKLIGGYVSVRQAGWLAIPIIVLIVEFIADMSYITNMNILVMLIKILILFVTVLIAGFMAFGSMDSMNADAYVFKMIKFKYRKKVIKYNDKV
;
A
#
# COMPACT_ATOMS: atom_id res chain seq x y z
N MET A 1 1.59 28.40 -36.22
CA MET A 1 1.72 27.26 -35.28
C MET A 1 0.33 26.68 -35.07
N ARG A 2 0.11 25.40 -35.35
CA ARG A 2 -1.17 24.73 -35.04
C ARG A 2 -1.16 24.40 -33.55
N MET A 3 -2.02 25.05 -32.78
CA MET A 3 -2.21 24.71 -31.37
C MET A 3 -3.15 23.51 -31.29
N PHE A 4 -2.61 22.35 -30.94
CA PHE A 4 -3.42 21.20 -30.54
C PHE A 4 -3.74 21.37 -29.06
N GLY A 5 -5.02 21.44 -28.71
CA GLY A 5 -5.44 21.39 -27.32
C GLY A 5 -5.10 20.00 -26.77
N VAL A 6 -4.06 19.91 -25.96
CA VAL A 6 -3.75 18.69 -25.21
C VAL A 6 -4.86 18.55 -24.16
N PRO A 7 -5.65 17.47 -24.17
CA PRO A 7 -6.62 17.24 -23.10
C PRO A 7 -5.85 17.09 -21.79
N PHE A 8 -6.02 18.06 -20.89
CA PHE A 8 -5.43 18.02 -19.57
C PHE A 8 -6.24 17.04 -18.72
N ASP A 9 -5.68 15.87 -18.42
CA ASP A 9 -6.30 14.91 -17.54
C ASP A 9 -5.99 15.27 -16.08
N ILE A 10 -6.96 15.90 -15.41
CA ILE A 10 -6.87 16.30 -13.99
C ILE A 10 -6.86 15.07 -13.07
N ASN A 11 -7.21 13.88 -13.57
CA ASN A 11 -7.33 12.69 -12.73
C ASN A 11 -6.00 11.96 -12.52
N GLU A 12 -4.92 12.37 -13.18
CA GLU A 12 -3.60 11.77 -12.95
C GLU A 12 -3.04 12.20 -11.59
N GLU A 13 -2.48 11.23 -10.87
CA GLU A 13 -1.92 11.47 -9.54
C GLU A 13 -0.62 12.28 -9.64
N ASP A 14 -0.56 13.41 -8.95
CA ASP A 14 0.63 14.27 -8.93
C ASP A 14 1.84 13.53 -8.35
N LYS A 15 2.93 13.53 -9.13
CA LYS A 15 4.17 12.85 -8.80
C LYS A 15 5.16 13.82 -8.18
N LEU A 16 5.60 13.52 -6.96
CA LEU A 16 6.47 14.40 -6.17
C LEU A 16 7.95 14.23 -6.50
N ILE A 17 8.42 12.99 -6.65
CA ILE A 17 9.86 12.71 -6.82
C ILE A 17 10.15 12.48 -8.30
N GLY A 18 10.70 13.51 -8.95
CA GLY A 18 11.20 13.46 -10.34
C GLY A 18 10.17 13.06 -11.40
N GLY A 19 8.87 13.13 -11.10
CA GLY A 19 7.82 12.63 -12.00
C GLY A 19 7.65 11.11 -12.01
N TYR A 20 8.18 10.39 -11.01
CA TYR A 20 8.09 8.91 -10.93
C TYR A 20 7.20 8.41 -9.80
N VAL A 21 7.28 9.02 -8.61
CA VAL A 21 6.58 8.53 -7.40
C VAL A 21 5.53 9.53 -6.94
N SER A 22 4.30 9.07 -6.76
CA SER A 22 3.19 9.86 -6.19
C SER A 22 3.24 9.94 -4.67
N VAL A 23 2.53 10.90 -4.08
CA VAL A 23 2.39 11.05 -2.61
C VAL A 23 1.93 9.74 -1.96
N ARG A 24 0.95 9.08 -2.57
CA ARG A 24 0.38 7.80 -2.11
C ARG A 24 1.41 6.68 -2.13
N GLN A 25 2.16 6.55 -3.22
CA GLN A 25 3.23 5.57 -3.35
C GLN A 25 4.32 5.80 -2.30
N ALA A 26 4.71 7.06 -2.07
CA ALA A 26 5.66 7.41 -1.03
C ALA A 26 5.14 7.04 0.37
N GLY A 27 3.85 7.27 0.63
CA GLY A 27 3.19 6.86 1.87
C GLY A 27 3.26 5.35 2.12
N TRP A 28 2.98 4.53 1.11
CA TRP A 28 3.10 3.08 1.22
C TRP A 28 4.56 2.61 1.42
N LEU A 29 5.52 3.23 0.72
CA LEU A 29 6.94 2.90 0.84
C LEU A 29 7.56 3.36 2.18
N ALA A 30 6.96 4.31 2.88
CA ALA A 30 7.40 4.70 4.22
C ALA A 30 7.20 3.58 5.25
N ILE A 31 6.20 2.72 5.08
CA ILE A 31 5.88 1.63 6.01
C ILE A 31 7.04 0.63 6.19
N PRO A 32 7.61 0.02 5.14
CA PRO A 32 8.74 -0.89 5.30
C PRO A 32 9.99 -0.20 5.85
N ILE A 33 10.18 1.10 5.59
CA ILE A 33 11.27 1.90 6.19
C ILE A 33 11.08 1.99 7.71
N ILE A 34 9.86 2.30 8.16
CA ILE A 34 9.54 2.34 9.60
C ILE A 34 9.76 0.96 10.24
N VAL A 35 9.30 -0.11 9.60
CA VAL A 35 9.51 -1.48 10.11
C VAL A 35 10.99 -1.81 10.20
N LEU A 36 11.80 -1.44 9.20
CA LEU A 36 13.25 -1.63 9.24
C LEU A 36 13.88 -0.89 10.43
N ILE A 37 13.49 0.37 10.67
CA ILE A 37 13.97 1.16 11.79
C ILE A 37 13.60 0.50 13.13
N VAL A 38 12.35 0.06 13.28
CA VAL A 38 11.89 -0.55 14.54
C VAL A 38 12.60 -1.89 14.80
N GLU A 39 12.64 -2.76 13.80
CA GLU A 39 13.15 -4.13 13.96
C GLU A 39 14.67 -4.22 14.10
N PHE A 40 15.42 -3.34 13.42
CA PHE A 40 16.89 -3.44 13.33
C PHE A 40 17.63 -2.26 13.97
N ILE A 41 17.01 -1.08 14.09
CA ILE A 41 17.70 0.09 14.67
C ILE A 41 17.29 0.28 16.13
N ALA A 42 15.98 0.24 16.43
CA ALA A 42 15.50 0.40 17.80
C ALA A 42 15.75 -0.86 18.65
N ASP A 43 15.62 -2.04 18.05
CA ASP A 43 15.88 -3.33 18.72
C ASP A 43 17.14 -4.01 18.16
N MET A 44 18.29 -3.69 18.76
CA MET A 44 19.60 -4.29 18.45
C MET A 44 19.84 -5.65 19.13
N SER A 45 18.80 -6.30 19.67
CA SER A 45 18.91 -7.60 20.36
C SER A 45 19.60 -8.69 19.52
N TYR A 46 19.49 -8.60 18.19
CA TYR A 46 20.12 -9.52 17.24
C TYR A 46 21.66 -9.46 17.28
N ILE A 47 22.26 -8.34 17.72
CA ILE A 47 23.72 -8.18 17.87
C ILE A 47 24.17 -8.76 19.20
N THR A 48 23.45 -8.45 20.28
CA THR A 48 23.87 -8.78 21.66
C THR A 48 23.60 -10.24 22.02
N ASN A 49 22.49 -10.80 21.56
CA ASN A 49 22.10 -12.19 21.82
C ASN A 49 21.79 -12.82 20.48
N MET A 50 22.83 -13.34 19.80
CA MET A 50 22.71 -13.94 18.47
C MET A 50 21.78 -15.16 18.50
N ASN A 51 20.48 -14.90 18.37
CA ASN A 51 19.44 -15.88 18.18
C ASN A 51 19.03 -15.85 16.71
N ILE A 52 19.51 -16.84 15.96
CA ILE A 52 19.28 -16.98 14.51
C ILE A 52 17.78 -17.04 14.20
N LEU A 53 16.98 -17.68 15.05
CA LEU A 53 15.53 -17.80 14.85
C LEU A 53 14.87 -16.41 14.89
N VAL A 54 15.21 -15.59 15.89
CA VAL A 54 14.68 -14.22 16.00
C VAL A 54 15.07 -13.39 14.78
N MET A 55 16.31 -13.48 14.34
CA MET A 55 16.78 -12.77 13.14
C MET A 55 15.99 -13.20 11.88
N LEU A 56 15.75 -14.50 11.69
CA LEU A 56 14.95 -15.00 10.56
C LEU A 56 13.51 -14.48 10.61
N ILE A 57 12.89 -14.42 11.80
CA ILE A 57 11.55 -13.85 11.95
C ILE A 57 11.54 -12.37 11.56
N LYS A 58 12.50 -11.57 12.03
CA LYS A 58 12.60 -10.14 11.70
C LYS A 58 12.74 -9.91 10.20
N ILE A 59 13.62 -10.68 9.55
CA ILE A 59 13.81 -10.62 8.09
C ILE A 59 12.53 -11.00 7.35
N LEU A 60 11.82 -12.05 7.81
CA LEU A 60 10.57 -12.49 7.20
C LEU A 60 9.47 -11.43 7.33
N ILE A 61 9.34 -10.78 8.51
CA ILE A 61 8.40 -9.68 8.73
C ILE A 61 8.70 -8.52 7.78
N LEU A 62 9.96 -8.10 7.69
CA LEU A 62 10.38 -7.04 6.78
C LEU A 62 10.07 -7.39 5.32
N PHE A 63 10.41 -8.62 4.90
CA PHE A 63 10.18 -9.10 3.54
C PHE A 63 8.70 -9.07 3.16
N VAL A 64 7.83 -9.64 4.02
CA VAL A 64 6.37 -9.62 3.80
C VAL A 64 5.85 -8.19 3.75
N THR A 65 6.33 -7.31 4.62
CA THR A 65 5.94 -5.89 4.64
C THR A 65 6.31 -5.19 3.35
N VAL A 66 7.52 -5.41 2.83
CA VAL A 66 7.99 -4.83 1.55
C VAL A 66 7.11 -5.31 0.40
N LEU A 67 6.78 -6.60 0.35
CA LEU A 67 5.91 -7.13 -0.70
C LEU A 67 4.51 -6.50 -0.68
N ILE A 68 3.90 -6.40 0.51
CA ILE A 68 2.57 -5.78 0.67
C ILE A 68 2.62 -4.30 0.30
N ALA A 69 3.59 -3.56 0.82
CA ALA A 69 3.73 -2.13 0.55
C ALA A 69 4.00 -1.85 -0.94
N GLY A 70 4.87 -2.64 -1.57
CA GLY A 70 5.15 -2.56 -3.00
C GLY A 70 3.91 -2.85 -3.85
N PHE A 71 3.13 -3.87 -3.48
CA PHE A 71 1.87 -4.16 -4.14
C PHE A 71 0.85 -3.02 -3.98
N MET A 72 0.71 -2.44 -2.79
CA MET A 72 -0.21 -1.30 -2.59
C MET A 72 0.23 -0.04 -3.34
N ALA A 73 1.53 0.22 -3.41
CA ALA A 73 2.09 1.39 -4.09
C ALA A 73 1.91 1.28 -5.62
N PHE A 74 2.33 0.16 -6.20
CA PHE A 74 2.48 0.03 -7.66
C PHE A 74 1.48 -0.92 -8.33
N GLY A 75 0.81 -1.77 -7.55
CA GLY A 75 -0.18 -2.70 -8.08
C GLY A 75 -1.40 -1.96 -8.63
N SER A 76 -1.95 -2.52 -9.71
CA SER A 76 -3.24 -2.10 -10.26
C SER A 76 -4.06 -3.33 -10.64
N MET A 77 -5.38 -3.23 -10.49
CA MET A 77 -6.36 -4.24 -10.88
C MET A 77 -7.53 -3.51 -11.55
N ASP A 78 -7.91 -3.95 -12.75
CA ASP A 78 -9.02 -3.38 -13.52
C ASP A 78 -8.99 -1.84 -13.58
N SER A 79 -7.85 -1.26 -13.98
CA SER A 79 -7.60 0.20 -14.06
C SER A 79 -7.66 0.99 -12.75
N MET A 80 -7.78 0.30 -11.61
CA MET A 80 -7.79 0.91 -10.28
C MET A 80 -6.52 0.56 -9.51
N ASN A 81 -6.02 1.52 -8.72
CA ASN A 81 -4.90 1.30 -7.81
C ASN A 81 -5.22 0.19 -6.80
N ALA A 82 -4.23 -0.66 -6.50
CA ALA A 82 -4.41 -1.82 -5.62
C ALA A 82 -4.89 -1.45 -4.21
N ASP A 83 -4.40 -0.36 -3.65
CA ASP A 83 -4.87 0.13 -2.35
C ASP A 83 -6.34 0.54 -2.38
N ALA A 84 -6.78 1.30 -3.39
CA ALA A 84 -8.16 1.69 -3.58
C ALA A 84 -9.07 0.46 -3.77
N TYR A 85 -8.59 -0.56 -4.49
CA TYR A 85 -9.27 -1.85 -4.62
C TYR A 85 -9.45 -2.51 -3.26
N VAL A 86 -8.36 -2.67 -2.50
CA VAL A 86 -8.37 -3.34 -1.20
C VAL A 86 -9.27 -2.60 -0.21
N PHE A 87 -9.22 -1.27 -0.15
CA PHE A 87 -10.11 -0.49 0.71
C PHE A 87 -11.59 -0.66 0.32
N LYS A 88 -11.91 -0.67 -0.98
CA LYS A 88 -13.28 -0.95 -1.44
C LYS A 88 -13.72 -2.38 -1.09
N MET A 89 -12.84 -3.36 -1.25
CA MET A 89 -13.10 -4.76 -0.88
C MET A 89 -13.36 -4.90 0.63
N ILE A 90 -12.54 -4.26 1.46
CA ILE A 90 -12.72 -4.23 2.92
C ILE A 90 -14.07 -3.58 3.26
N LYS A 91 -14.36 -2.41 2.70
CA LYS A 91 -15.65 -1.71 2.91
C LYS A 91 -16.83 -2.57 2.49
N PHE A 92 -16.71 -3.28 1.37
CA PHE A 92 -17.73 -4.20 0.89
C PHE A 92 -17.94 -5.39 1.84
N LYS A 93 -16.86 -5.97 2.36
CA LYS A 93 -16.92 -7.10 3.30
C LYS A 93 -17.60 -6.73 4.62
N TYR A 94 -17.33 -5.52 5.13
CA TYR A 94 -17.86 -5.02 6.40
C TYR A 94 -19.16 -4.20 6.27
N ARG A 95 -19.74 -4.09 5.07
CA ARG A 95 -21.02 -3.38 4.91
C ARG A 95 -22.13 -4.08 5.70
N LYS A 96 -23.01 -3.30 6.33
CA LYS A 96 -24.26 -3.84 6.89
C LYS A 96 -25.12 -4.34 5.73
N LYS A 97 -25.31 -5.66 5.65
CA LYS A 97 -26.19 -6.28 4.63
C LYS A 97 -27.64 -6.01 5.03
N VAL A 98 -28.26 -5.00 4.44
CA VAL A 98 -29.71 -4.81 4.56
C VAL A 98 -30.37 -5.79 3.59
N ILE A 99 -30.87 -6.91 4.12
CA ILE A 99 -31.69 -7.85 3.35
C ILE A 99 -33.09 -7.23 3.30
N LYS A 100 -33.46 -6.68 2.15
CA LYS A 100 -34.84 -6.25 1.92
C LYS A 100 -35.66 -7.48 1.57
N TYR A 101 -36.49 -7.94 2.50
CA TYR A 101 -37.58 -8.86 2.17
C TYR A 101 -38.63 -8.06 1.41
N ASN A 102 -38.85 -8.43 0.15
CA ASN A 102 -39.91 -7.86 -0.67
C ASN A 102 -41.21 -8.56 -0.29
N ASP A 103 -41.73 -8.25 0.92
CA ASP A 103 -43.04 -8.72 1.35
C ASP A 103 -44.08 -7.90 0.59
N LYS A 104 -44.45 -8.41 -0.59
CA LYS A 104 -45.67 -8.01 -1.27
C LYS A 104 -46.83 -8.56 -0.45
N VAL A 105 -47.41 -7.71 0.39
CA VAL A 105 -48.77 -7.84 0.91
C VAL A 105 -49.75 -7.39 -0.17
#